data_AF-A0A0N8GFR7-F1
#
_entry.id   AF-A0A0N8GFR7-F1
#
_cell.length_a   1.000
_cell.length_b   1.000
_cell.length_c   1.000
_cell.angle_alpha   90.00
_cell.angle_beta   90.00
_cell.angle_gamma   90.00
#
_symmetry.space_group_name_H-M   'P 1'
#
loop_
_entity.id
_entity.type
_entity.pdbx_description
1 polymer ?
#
loop_
_entity_poly.entity_id
_entity_poly.type
_entity_poly.pdbx_seq_one_letter_code
_entity_poly.pdbx_strand_id
1 'polypeptide(L)'
;MSVRAQIETFKLEQSSPADRIAHAKTLFDTEGPTNDVVDRVREIAGSFGWFGEKLRDRTRCILANVYAERGDWIGAYRALGSVRKQGWPMVVQYGSTACLAALHELGYAAVPVIEECARLMPIGERRMLELHQLLADRSKTIAVVGNSPVQIGRGAGAEIDAHDIVIRFNNFSEDDRFTVDYGRKTTIWARSGGHIDVWRRPPGAYDFVLFSGADRRYHGAQAWDVLETERAGGRAAFVPTRVFVELVKALDRMPSAGLLILHWLRKIRGPLAAGGVSYYGFKLTDQNDGTNRHYFANPTPAKGRHDWDAEAAYLATVILG
;
A
#
# COMPACT_ATOMS: atom_id res chain seq x y z
N MET A 1 -16.07 -11.96 -4.41
CA MET A 1 -16.94 -11.28 -3.42
C MET A 1 -16.48 -9.84 -3.35
N SER A 2 -17.41 -8.88 -3.44
CA SER A 2 -17.06 -7.46 -3.42
C SER A 2 -16.69 -7.00 -2.01
N VAL A 3 -15.98 -5.86 -1.89
CA VAL A 3 -15.55 -5.31 -0.60
C VAL A 3 -16.76 -4.94 0.26
N ARG A 4 -17.77 -4.29 -0.30
CA ARG A 4 -19.02 -3.96 0.40
C ARG A 4 -19.75 -5.21 0.90
N ALA A 5 -19.87 -6.23 0.06
CA ALA A 5 -20.50 -7.48 0.47
C ALA A 5 -19.77 -8.14 1.64
N GLN A 6 -18.43 -8.12 1.67
CA GLN A 6 -17.66 -8.60 2.81
C GLN A 6 -17.96 -7.78 4.08
N ILE A 7 -18.12 -6.47 3.95
CA ILE A 7 -18.35 -5.58 5.09
C ILE A 7 -19.76 -5.71 5.67
N GLU A 8 -20.77 -5.81 4.80
CA GLU A 8 -22.19 -5.80 5.14
C GLU A 8 -22.68 -7.14 5.67
N THR A 9 -22.12 -8.25 5.17
CA THR A 9 -22.55 -9.60 5.58
C THR A 9 -21.92 -10.05 6.89
N PHE A 10 -20.93 -9.30 7.41
CA PHE A 10 -20.25 -9.62 8.65
C PHE A 10 -21.19 -9.48 9.86
N LYS A 11 -21.36 -10.57 10.60
CA LYS A 11 -22.15 -10.63 11.84
C LYS A 11 -21.26 -11.01 13.00
N LEU A 12 -20.97 -10.04 13.88
CA LEU A 12 -20.03 -10.17 14.99
C LEU A 12 -20.28 -11.42 15.86
N GLU A 13 -21.55 -11.67 16.19
CA GLU A 13 -21.98 -12.80 17.03
C GLU A 13 -21.72 -14.17 16.37
N GLN A 14 -21.70 -14.24 15.05
CA GLN A 14 -21.58 -15.48 14.26
C GLN A 14 -20.16 -15.72 13.75
N SER A 15 -19.26 -14.74 13.89
CA SER A 15 -17.90 -14.80 13.35
C SER A 15 -16.90 -15.37 14.34
N SER A 16 -15.94 -16.15 13.84
CA SER A 16 -14.84 -16.66 14.65
C SER A 16 -13.96 -15.50 15.15
N PRO A 17 -13.20 -15.67 16.24
CA PRO A 17 -12.32 -14.63 16.73
C PRO A 17 -11.27 -14.14 15.70
N ALA A 18 -10.81 -15.03 14.81
CA ALA A 18 -9.89 -14.66 13.73
C ALA A 18 -10.58 -13.80 12.66
N ASP A 19 -11.82 -14.16 12.28
CA ASP A 19 -12.61 -13.40 11.30
C ASP A 19 -12.91 -12.00 11.81
N ARG A 20 -13.13 -11.84 13.11
CA ARG A 20 -13.34 -10.52 13.73
C ARG A 20 -12.14 -9.59 13.56
N ILE A 21 -10.92 -10.09 13.75
CA ILE A 21 -9.68 -9.31 13.55
C ILE A 21 -9.48 -9.02 12.07
N ALA A 22 -9.70 -10.01 11.21
CA ALA A 22 -9.62 -9.83 9.77
C ALA A 22 -10.60 -8.75 9.30
N HIS A 23 -11.83 -8.78 9.82
CA HIS A 23 -12.86 -7.77 9.54
C HIS A 23 -12.47 -6.38 10.03
N ALA A 24 -11.99 -6.24 11.27
CA ALA A 24 -11.48 -4.96 11.78
C ALA A 24 -10.37 -4.38 10.87
N LYS A 25 -9.49 -5.25 10.36
CA LYS A 25 -8.43 -4.86 9.44
C LYS A 25 -8.97 -4.46 8.06
N THR A 26 -9.88 -5.26 7.51
CA THR A 26 -10.53 -4.97 6.23
C THR A 26 -11.27 -3.65 6.29
N LEU A 27 -12.08 -3.42 7.33
CA LEU A 27 -12.77 -2.14 7.56
C LEU A 27 -11.79 -0.97 7.50
N PHE A 28 -10.70 -1.05 8.26
CA PHE A 28 -9.72 0.02 8.28
C PHE A 28 -9.07 0.24 6.91
N ASP A 29 -8.66 -0.83 6.23
CA ASP A 29 -8.01 -0.75 4.93
C ASP A 29 -8.92 -0.18 3.83
N THR A 30 -10.21 -0.50 3.86
CA THR A 30 -11.14 -0.16 2.77
C THR A 30 -11.97 1.08 3.03
N GLU A 31 -12.17 1.46 4.30
CA GLU A 31 -12.95 2.64 4.68
C GLU A 31 -12.07 3.79 5.20
N GLY A 32 -10.82 3.52 5.60
CA GLY A 32 -9.89 4.51 6.13
C GLY A 32 -10.18 4.90 7.60
N PRO A 33 -9.54 5.96 8.12
CA PRO A 33 -9.61 6.30 9.54
C PRO A 33 -10.84 7.16 9.91
N THR A 34 -12.05 6.63 9.70
CA THR A 34 -13.32 7.34 10.01
C THR A 34 -13.82 7.09 11.44
N ASN A 35 -14.76 7.91 11.92
CA ASN A 35 -15.41 7.68 13.22
C ASN A 35 -16.17 6.34 13.25
N ASP A 36 -16.86 5.97 12.16
CA ASP A 36 -17.53 4.67 12.06
C ASP A 36 -16.55 3.50 12.21
N VAL A 37 -15.40 3.58 11.54
CA VAL A 37 -14.35 2.56 11.67
C VAL A 37 -13.83 2.50 13.10
N VAL A 38 -13.61 3.65 13.76
CA VAL A 38 -13.23 3.68 15.18
C VAL A 38 -14.25 2.95 16.06
N ASP A 39 -15.54 3.26 15.90
CA ASP A 39 -16.59 2.69 16.73
C ASP A 39 -16.74 1.18 16.51
N ARG A 40 -16.74 0.73 15.25
CA ARG A 40 -16.82 -0.69 14.89
C ARG A 40 -15.59 -1.48 15.34
N VAL A 41 -14.38 -0.94 15.18
CA VAL A 41 -13.15 -1.61 15.66
C VAL A 41 -13.14 -1.67 17.19
N ARG A 42 -13.65 -0.64 17.88
CA ARG A 42 -13.81 -0.64 19.34
C ARG A 42 -14.81 -1.70 19.81
N GLU A 43 -15.95 -1.83 19.13
CA GLU A 43 -16.94 -2.88 19.39
C GLU A 43 -16.33 -4.27 19.25
N ILE A 44 -15.59 -4.50 18.15
CA ILE A 44 -14.88 -5.76 17.92
C ILE A 44 -13.90 -6.04 19.05
N ALA A 45 -13.11 -5.05 19.49
CA ALA A 45 -12.20 -5.20 20.61
C ALA A 45 -12.94 -5.55 21.92
N GLY A 46 -14.11 -4.94 22.17
CA GLY A 46 -14.95 -5.24 23.32
C GLY A 46 -15.58 -6.65 23.29
N SER A 47 -15.73 -7.23 22.11
CA SER A 47 -16.39 -8.53 21.92
C SER A 47 -15.59 -9.75 22.41
N PHE A 48 -14.30 -9.59 22.70
CA PHE A 48 -13.45 -10.69 23.16
C PHE A 48 -13.60 -10.90 24.66
N GLY A 49 -14.11 -12.07 25.06
CA GLY A 49 -14.23 -12.47 26.48
C GLY A 49 -12.88 -12.63 27.19
N TRP A 50 -12.92 -13.12 28.44
CA TRP A 50 -11.74 -13.22 29.31
C TRP A 50 -10.59 -14.04 28.72
N PHE A 51 -10.87 -15.12 27.98
CA PHE A 51 -9.84 -15.95 27.33
C PHE A 51 -9.28 -15.35 26.02
N GLY A 52 -9.84 -14.24 25.54
CA GLY A 52 -9.50 -13.62 24.25
C GLY A 52 -8.48 -12.48 24.32
N GLU A 53 -7.69 -12.37 25.40
CA GLU A 53 -6.82 -11.20 25.66
C GLU A 53 -5.86 -10.89 24.50
N LYS A 54 -5.17 -11.88 23.94
CA LYS A 54 -4.25 -11.67 22.80
C LYS A 54 -4.94 -11.12 21.56
N LEU A 55 -6.17 -11.56 21.31
CA LEU A 55 -6.98 -11.12 20.17
C LEU A 55 -7.48 -9.70 20.39
N ARG A 56 -7.91 -9.40 21.62
CA ARG A 56 -8.28 -8.05 22.05
C ARG A 56 -7.13 -7.07 21.86
N ASP A 57 -5.93 -7.42 22.30
CA ASP A 57 -4.76 -6.57 22.18
C ASP A 57 -4.37 -6.34 20.71
N ARG A 58 -4.49 -7.37 19.85
CA ARG A 58 -4.30 -7.20 18.40
C ARG A 58 -5.32 -6.24 17.79
N THR A 59 -6.60 -6.31 18.17
CA THR A 59 -7.60 -5.34 17.70
C THR A 59 -7.36 -3.94 18.26
N ARG A 60 -6.84 -3.82 19.48
CA ARG A 60 -6.42 -2.51 20.03
C ARG A 60 -5.25 -1.90 19.27
N CYS A 61 -4.32 -2.70 18.74
CA CYS A 61 -3.29 -2.20 17.83
C CYS A 61 -3.91 -1.62 16.55
N ILE A 62 -4.91 -2.30 15.98
CA ILE A 62 -5.65 -1.78 14.80
C ILE A 62 -6.33 -0.46 15.18
N LEU A 63 -7.03 -0.41 16.32
CA LEU A 63 -7.67 0.81 16.80
C LEU A 63 -6.68 1.96 17.00
N ALA A 64 -5.51 1.67 17.57
CA ALA A 64 -4.45 2.65 17.75
C ALA A 64 -3.94 3.20 16.40
N ASN A 65 -3.84 2.34 15.38
CA ASN A 65 -3.45 2.77 14.02
C ASN A 65 -4.50 3.68 13.38
N VAL A 66 -5.79 3.34 13.54
CA VAL A 66 -6.92 4.16 13.07
C VAL A 66 -6.83 5.55 13.70
N TYR A 67 -6.58 5.62 15.01
CA TYR A 67 -6.41 6.87 15.73
C TYR A 67 -5.16 7.65 15.32
N ALA A 68 -4.02 6.99 15.16
CA ALA A 68 -2.78 7.63 14.74
C ALA A 68 -2.91 8.24 13.34
N GLU A 69 -3.53 7.53 12.38
CA GLU A 69 -3.65 8.03 11.00
C GLU A 69 -4.54 9.27 10.87
N ARG A 70 -5.57 9.41 11.71
CA ARG A 70 -6.39 10.65 11.79
C ARG A 70 -5.71 11.78 12.60
N GLY A 71 -4.50 11.55 13.12
CA GLY A 71 -3.80 12.50 13.98
C GLY A 71 -4.28 12.55 15.43
N ASP A 72 -5.14 11.62 15.87
CA ASP A 72 -5.59 11.51 17.27
C ASP A 72 -4.63 10.62 18.07
N TRP A 73 -3.45 11.15 18.36
CA TRP A 73 -2.42 10.43 19.11
C TRP A 73 -2.86 10.11 20.55
N ILE A 74 -3.68 10.95 21.18
CA ILE A 74 -4.25 10.68 22.51
C ILE A 74 -5.14 9.42 22.45
N GLY A 75 -5.99 9.29 21.43
CA GLY A 75 -6.78 8.09 21.19
C GLY A 75 -5.91 6.85 20.99
N ALA A 76 -4.83 6.98 20.22
CA ALA A 76 -3.87 5.89 20.00
C ALA A 76 -3.20 5.44 21.31
N TYR A 77 -2.74 6.38 22.13
CA TYR A 77 -2.14 6.10 23.44
C TYR A 77 -3.13 5.43 24.40
N ARG A 78 -4.41 5.86 24.42
CA ARG A 78 -5.44 5.22 25.26
C ARG A 78 -5.75 3.79 24.82
N ALA A 79 -5.81 3.54 23.51
CA ALA A 79 -6.01 2.22 22.95
C ALA A 79 -4.87 1.26 23.36
N LEU A 80 -3.61 1.73 23.29
CA LEU A 80 -2.43 0.93 23.65
C LEU A 80 -2.17 0.85 25.15
N GLY A 81 -2.48 1.89 25.93
CA GLY A 81 -2.36 1.87 27.39
C GLY A 81 -3.25 0.82 28.06
N SER A 82 -4.28 0.36 27.34
CA SER A 82 -5.14 -0.75 27.76
C SER A 82 -4.55 -2.14 27.48
N VAL A 83 -3.45 -2.23 26.71
CA VAL A 83 -2.71 -3.47 26.42
C VAL A 83 -1.82 -3.80 27.62
N ARG A 84 -2.04 -4.98 28.22
CA ARG A 84 -1.27 -5.42 29.39
C ARG A 84 0.19 -5.64 29.01
N LYS A 85 1.13 -5.40 29.94
CA LYS A 85 2.59 -5.63 29.75
C LYS A 85 2.94 -6.98 29.09
N GLN A 86 2.21 -8.04 29.41
CA GLN A 86 2.40 -9.38 28.83
C GLN A 86 2.05 -9.47 27.33
N GLY A 87 1.21 -8.57 26.82
CA GLY A 87 0.84 -8.47 25.40
C GLY A 87 1.84 -7.67 24.55
N TRP A 88 2.85 -7.03 25.13
CA TRP A 88 3.77 -6.15 24.40
C TRP A 88 4.65 -6.87 23.37
N PRO A 89 5.17 -8.09 23.62
CA PRO A 89 5.87 -8.84 22.58
C PRO A 89 4.99 -9.07 21.33
N MET A 90 3.69 -9.28 21.52
CA MET A 90 2.73 -9.37 20.40
C MET A 90 2.59 -8.04 19.66
N VAL A 91 2.51 -6.92 20.38
CA VAL A 91 2.47 -5.60 19.74
C VAL A 91 3.75 -5.32 18.97
N VAL A 92 4.92 -5.69 19.50
CA VAL A 92 6.20 -5.56 18.79
C VAL A 92 6.22 -6.43 17.52
N GLN A 93 5.69 -7.66 17.59
CA GLN A 93 5.70 -8.59 16.48
C GLN A 93 4.69 -8.24 15.36
N TYR A 94 3.55 -7.66 15.72
CA TYR A 94 2.41 -7.43 14.81
C TYR A 94 1.96 -5.95 14.74
N GLY A 95 2.75 -5.05 15.30
CA GLY A 95 2.51 -3.62 15.28
C GLY A 95 2.96 -3.03 13.95
N SER A 96 2.16 -2.08 13.45
CA SER A 96 2.60 -1.17 12.40
C SER A 96 3.66 -0.21 12.93
N THR A 97 4.31 0.53 12.04
CA THR A 97 5.26 1.59 12.41
C THR A 97 4.64 2.61 13.37
N ALA A 98 3.40 3.04 13.11
CA ALA A 98 2.69 4.00 13.94
C ALA A 98 2.33 3.44 15.33
N CYS A 99 1.95 2.17 15.40
CA CYS A 99 1.70 1.48 16.66
C CYS A 99 2.96 1.46 17.53
N LEU A 100 4.09 1.05 16.95
CA LEU A 100 5.37 1.01 17.67
C LEU A 100 5.85 2.41 18.05
N ALA A 101 5.67 3.41 17.21
CA ALA A 101 5.94 4.80 17.56
C ALA A 101 5.08 5.27 18.76
N ALA A 102 3.81 4.87 18.83
CA ALA A 102 2.96 5.23 19.97
C ALA A 102 3.39 4.52 21.27
N LEU A 103 3.94 3.30 21.18
CA LEU A 103 4.55 2.62 22.33
C LEU A 103 5.78 3.35 22.89
N HIS A 104 6.57 4.00 22.02
CA HIS A 104 7.72 4.81 22.44
C HIS A 104 7.29 5.91 23.42
N GLU A 105 6.25 6.67 23.06
CA GLU A 105 5.70 7.76 23.87
C GLU A 105 5.09 7.27 25.19
N LEU A 106 4.66 6.01 25.26
CA LEU A 106 4.20 5.36 26.48
C LEU A 106 5.34 4.88 27.39
N GLY A 107 6.60 5.20 27.05
CA GLY A 107 7.79 4.91 27.88
C GLY A 107 8.50 3.59 27.57
N TYR A 108 8.25 2.98 26.40
CA TYR A 108 8.86 1.70 26.01
C TYR A 108 10.03 1.84 25.04
N ALA A 109 10.69 2.99 25.07
CA ALA A 109 11.85 3.30 24.23
C ALA A 109 13.03 2.31 24.37
N ALA A 110 13.11 1.56 25.47
CA ALA A 110 14.19 0.59 25.70
C ALA A 110 14.21 -0.60 24.72
N VAL A 111 13.19 -0.77 23.87
CA VAL A 111 13.19 -1.79 22.80
C VAL A 111 13.66 -1.13 21.50
N PRO A 112 14.80 -1.53 20.90
CA PRO A 112 15.40 -0.81 19.76
C PRO A 112 14.47 -0.60 18.56
N VAL A 113 13.62 -1.57 18.24
CA VAL A 113 12.68 -1.46 17.10
C VAL A 113 11.59 -0.41 17.36
N ILE A 114 11.22 -0.17 18.62
CA ILE A 114 10.23 0.84 19.01
C ILE A 114 10.82 2.25 18.78
N GLU A 115 12.04 2.47 19.26
CA GLU A 115 12.78 3.73 19.05
C GLU A 115 12.99 4.01 17.55
N GLU A 116 13.37 2.99 16.79
CA GLU A 116 13.56 3.13 15.35
C GLU A 116 12.26 3.52 14.63
N CYS A 117 11.13 2.88 14.96
CA CYS A 117 9.83 3.24 14.39
C CYS A 117 9.41 4.67 14.78
N ALA A 118 9.63 5.08 16.03
CA ALA A 118 9.35 6.43 16.49
C ALA A 118 10.15 7.48 15.71
N ARG A 119 11.44 7.23 15.45
CA ARG A 119 12.29 8.08 14.62
C ARG A 119 11.83 8.11 13.16
N LEU A 120 11.37 6.99 12.62
CA LEU A 120 10.97 6.86 11.22
C LEU A 120 9.63 7.54 10.89
N MET A 121 8.70 7.64 11.84
CA MET A 121 7.39 8.27 11.60
C MET A 121 7.48 9.69 11.00
N PRO A 122 8.15 10.67 11.65
CA PRO A 122 8.27 12.03 11.11
C PRO A 122 9.14 12.09 9.83
N ILE A 123 10.09 11.17 9.66
CA ILE A 123 10.86 11.06 8.41
C ILE A 123 9.94 10.63 7.26
N GLY A 124 9.09 9.62 7.49
CA GLY A 124 8.12 9.15 6.52
C GLY A 124 7.11 10.23 6.12
N GLU A 125 6.67 11.07 7.06
CA GLU A 125 5.77 12.20 6.76
C GLU A 125 6.42 13.23 5.84
N ARG A 126 7.68 13.60 6.11
CA ARG A 126 8.44 14.51 5.24
C ARG A 126 8.64 13.90 3.84
N ARG A 127 8.99 12.62 3.75
CA ARG A 127 9.15 11.94 2.45
C ARG A 127 7.86 11.84 1.66
N MET A 128 6.72 11.69 2.33
CA MET A 128 5.41 11.75 1.68
C MET A 128 5.15 13.11 1.05
N LEU A 129 5.54 14.20 1.74
CA LEU A 129 5.45 15.56 1.19
C LEU A 129 6.42 15.75 0.02
N GLU A 130 7.68 15.32 0.15
CA GLU A 130 8.70 15.38 -0.90
C GLU A 130 8.24 14.62 -2.16
N LEU A 131 7.76 13.38 -2.01
CA LEU A 131 7.25 12.59 -3.13
C LEU A 131 6.03 13.26 -3.75
N HIS A 132 5.10 13.78 -2.95
CA HIS A 132 3.94 14.49 -3.47
C HIS A 132 4.34 15.72 -4.29
N GLN A 133 5.29 16.51 -3.81
CA GLN A 133 5.82 17.67 -4.55
C GLN A 133 6.49 17.24 -5.85
N LEU A 134 7.35 16.22 -5.82
CA LEU A 134 7.99 15.66 -7.01
C LEU A 134 6.96 15.18 -8.04
N LEU A 135 5.94 14.44 -7.60
CA LEU A 135 4.89 13.94 -8.48
C LEU A 135 3.92 15.04 -8.92
N ALA A 136 3.79 16.16 -8.21
CA ALA A 136 2.93 17.28 -8.60
C ALA A 136 3.61 18.26 -9.56
N ASP A 137 4.95 18.28 -9.62
CA ASP A 137 5.73 19.19 -10.46
C ASP A 137 5.49 18.93 -11.96
N ARG A 138 4.69 19.79 -12.60
CA ARG A 138 4.33 19.69 -14.02
C ARG A 138 5.48 19.97 -14.97
N SER A 139 6.62 20.48 -14.49
CA SER A 139 7.83 20.61 -15.32
C SER A 139 8.52 19.25 -15.56
N LYS A 140 8.20 18.24 -14.74
CA LYS A 140 8.71 16.87 -14.85
C LYS A 140 7.77 15.99 -15.64
N THR A 141 8.30 15.21 -16.57
CA THR A 141 7.58 14.15 -17.27
C THR A 141 7.65 12.84 -16.50
N ILE A 142 6.56 12.06 -16.50
CA ILE A 142 6.47 10.78 -15.78
C ILE A 142 6.08 9.66 -16.74
N ALA A 143 6.88 8.58 -16.79
CA ALA A 143 6.47 7.31 -17.36
C ALA A 143 6.05 6.34 -16.25
N VAL A 144 4.84 5.80 -16.35
CA VAL A 144 4.37 4.69 -15.49
C VAL A 144 4.42 3.40 -16.31
N VAL A 145 5.24 2.44 -15.90
CA VAL A 145 5.53 1.24 -16.69
C VAL A 145 4.99 0.01 -15.98
N GLY A 146 3.83 -0.45 -16.42
CA GLY A 146 3.22 -1.71 -16.03
C GLY A 146 3.92 -2.93 -16.66
N ASN A 147 3.56 -4.11 -16.18
CA ASN A 147 4.24 -5.35 -16.55
C ASN A 147 3.56 -6.14 -17.68
N SER A 148 2.42 -5.67 -18.21
CA SER A 148 1.72 -6.34 -19.33
C SER A 148 2.63 -6.46 -20.55
N PRO A 149 2.72 -7.62 -21.23
CA PRO A 149 3.62 -7.86 -22.37
C PRO A 149 3.30 -7.04 -23.63
N VAL A 150 2.27 -6.19 -23.63
CA VAL A 150 1.84 -5.45 -24.84
C VAL A 150 2.88 -4.51 -25.46
N GLN A 151 3.94 -4.19 -24.73
CA GLN A 151 5.05 -3.39 -25.27
C GLN A 151 6.12 -4.23 -25.99
N ILE A 152 6.06 -5.57 -25.94
CA ILE A 152 7.03 -6.41 -26.65
C ILE A 152 6.97 -6.15 -28.16
N GLY A 153 8.13 -5.86 -28.76
CA GLY A 153 8.28 -5.51 -30.16
C GLY A 153 7.83 -4.09 -30.53
N ARG A 154 7.57 -3.21 -29.55
CA ARG A 154 7.14 -1.82 -29.79
C ARG A 154 8.30 -0.83 -29.82
N GLY A 155 9.47 -1.18 -29.28
CA GLY A 155 10.62 -0.29 -29.26
C GLY A 155 10.46 0.95 -28.37
N ALA A 156 9.54 0.93 -27.39
CA ALA A 156 9.21 2.08 -26.55
C ALA A 156 10.27 2.39 -25.47
N GLY A 157 11.33 1.59 -25.35
CA GLY A 157 12.28 1.69 -24.25
C GLY A 157 13.04 3.02 -24.20
N ALA A 158 13.47 3.53 -25.35
CA ALA A 158 14.14 4.83 -25.42
C ALA A 158 13.20 5.99 -25.03
N GLU A 159 11.92 5.90 -25.39
CA GLU A 159 10.89 6.88 -25.03
C GLU A 159 10.62 6.85 -23.51
N ILE A 160 10.50 5.65 -22.92
CA ILE A 160 10.33 5.47 -21.48
C ILE A 160 11.51 6.11 -20.73
N ASP A 161 12.74 5.83 -21.14
CA ASP A 161 13.95 6.30 -20.46
C ASP A 161 14.18 7.81 -20.60
N ALA A 162 13.56 8.46 -21.61
CA ALA A 162 13.63 9.90 -21.81
C ALA A 162 12.81 10.70 -20.79
N HIS A 163 11.87 10.09 -20.07
CA HIS A 163 11.07 10.78 -19.05
C HIS A 163 11.92 11.13 -17.83
N ASP A 164 11.62 12.22 -17.13
CA ASP A 164 12.33 12.61 -15.91
C ASP A 164 12.20 11.55 -14.81
N ILE A 165 10.99 11.04 -14.63
CA ILE A 165 10.62 10.08 -13.60
C ILE A 165 10.06 8.81 -14.25
N VAL A 166 10.62 7.65 -13.90
CA VAL A 166 10.08 6.35 -14.33
C VAL A 166 9.65 5.53 -13.13
N ILE A 167 8.39 5.12 -13.10
CA ILE A 167 7.79 4.31 -12.02
C ILE A 167 7.58 2.87 -12.53
N ARG A 168 8.15 1.89 -11.82
CA ARG A 168 8.01 0.45 -12.14
C ARG A 168 7.45 -0.33 -10.95
N PHE A 169 6.85 -1.49 -11.23
CA PHE A 169 6.08 -2.24 -10.24
C PHE A 169 6.68 -3.60 -9.89
N ASN A 170 6.78 -3.89 -8.59
CA ASN A 170 7.14 -5.18 -8.03
C ASN A 170 8.39 -5.76 -8.71
N ASN A 171 8.20 -6.84 -9.49
CA ASN A 171 9.24 -7.38 -10.34
C ASN A 171 9.13 -6.72 -11.71
N PHE A 172 10.26 -6.25 -12.19
CA PHE A 172 10.48 -5.86 -13.58
C PHE A 172 11.86 -6.39 -13.95
N SER A 173 12.06 -6.76 -15.21
CA SER A 173 13.36 -7.27 -15.67
C SER A 173 14.27 -6.13 -16.13
N GLU A 174 15.55 -6.25 -15.78
CA GLU A 174 16.65 -5.40 -16.25
C GLU A 174 17.50 -6.11 -17.32
N ASP A 175 17.02 -7.25 -17.82
CA ASP A 175 17.66 -8.00 -18.90
C ASP A 175 17.60 -7.20 -20.21
N ASP A 176 18.74 -7.09 -20.88
CA ASP A 176 18.95 -6.34 -22.13
C ASP A 176 17.93 -6.73 -23.22
N ARG A 177 17.44 -7.99 -23.22
CA ARG A 177 16.44 -8.42 -24.20
C ARG A 177 15.11 -7.67 -24.12
N PHE A 178 14.80 -7.03 -22.99
CA PHE A 178 13.57 -6.26 -22.81
C PHE A 178 13.80 -4.76 -22.84
N THR A 179 15.05 -4.28 -22.81
CA THR A 179 15.33 -2.84 -22.68
C THR A 179 14.94 -2.05 -23.92
N VAL A 180 14.91 -2.69 -25.09
CA VAL A 180 14.40 -2.08 -26.33
C VAL A 180 12.93 -1.69 -26.19
N ASP A 181 12.13 -2.49 -25.47
CA ASP A 181 10.69 -2.30 -25.36
C ASP A 181 10.27 -1.59 -24.06
N TYR A 182 11.00 -1.82 -22.96
CA TYR A 182 10.63 -1.34 -21.63
C TYR A 182 11.61 -0.35 -21.03
N GLY A 183 12.75 -0.09 -21.65
CA GLY A 183 13.79 0.80 -21.10
C GLY A 183 14.49 0.23 -19.87
N ARG A 184 15.45 0.98 -19.32
CA ARG A 184 16.24 0.63 -18.12
C ARG A 184 15.95 1.53 -16.92
N LYS A 185 15.59 2.79 -17.17
CA LYS A 185 15.47 3.80 -16.12
C LYS A 185 14.37 3.39 -15.14
N THR A 186 14.68 3.56 -13.86
CA THR A 186 13.72 3.40 -12.76
C THR A 186 14.07 4.44 -11.70
N THR A 187 13.21 5.44 -11.55
CA THR A 187 13.37 6.49 -10.54
C THR A 187 12.67 6.08 -9.24
N ILE A 188 11.46 5.51 -9.37
CA ILE A 188 10.62 5.07 -8.25
C ILE A 188 10.30 3.60 -8.44
N TRP A 189 10.63 2.80 -7.42
CA TRP A 189 10.22 1.41 -7.36
C TRP A 189 8.95 1.28 -6.54
N ALA A 190 7.82 1.09 -7.21
CA ALA A 190 6.55 0.80 -6.58
C ALA A 190 6.45 -0.70 -6.25
N ARG A 191 6.17 -1.07 -5.00
CA ARG A 191 6.04 -2.48 -4.62
C ARG A 191 4.93 -2.72 -3.60
N SER A 192 4.35 -3.90 -3.64
CA SER A 192 3.67 -4.44 -2.47
C SER A 192 4.72 -4.90 -1.45
N GLY A 193 4.44 -4.79 -0.16
CA GLY A 193 5.31 -5.39 0.87
C GLY A 193 4.69 -6.66 1.46
N GLY A 194 5.48 -7.39 2.23
CA GLY A 194 5.15 -8.72 2.75
C GLY A 194 5.10 -9.80 1.66
N HIS A 195 5.47 -9.46 0.43
CA HIS A 195 5.49 -10.40 -0.70
C HIS A 195 6.89 -10.98 -0.86
N ILE A 196 7.03 -12.26 -0.47
CA ILE A 196 8.24 -13.07 -0.72
C ILE A 196 8.55 -13.22 -2.22
N ASP A 197 7.53 -13.06 -3.06
CA ASP A 197 7.65 -13.19 -4.52
C ASP A 197 8.20 -11.93 -5.19
N VAL A 198 8.37 -10.83 -4.45
CA VAL A 198 9.02 -9.62 -4.96
C VAL A 198 10.53 -9.78 -4.85
N TRP A 199 11.22 -9.68 -5.98
CA TRP A 199 12.67 -9.81 -6.09
C TRP A 199 13.37 -8.81 -5.18
N ARG A 200 14.41 -9.28 -4.48
CA ARG A 200 15.25 -8.42 -3.67
C ARG A 200 16.02 -7.49 -4.60
N ARG A 201 15.81 -6.19 -4.41
CA ARG A 201 16.49 -5.11 -5.12
C ARG A 201 17.08 -4.16 -4.08
N PRO A 202 18.26 -3.57 -4.32
CA PRO A 202 18.86 -2.61 -3.39
C PRO A 202 17.95 -1.36 -3.28
N PRO A 203 17.28 -1.12 -2.15
CA PRO A 203 16.32 -0.02 -2.03
C PRO A 203 16.94 1.37 -2.25
N GLY A 204 18.22 1.54 -1.91
CA GLY A 204 18.97 2.77 -2.13
C GLY A 204 19.32 3.07 -3.60
N ALA A 205 19.00 2.19 -4.55
CA ALA A 205 19.19 2.45 -5.98
C ALA A 205 18.07 3.30 -6.61
N TYR A 206 17.04 3.63 -5.83
CA TYR A 206 15.87 4.39 -6.28
C TYR A 206 15.73 5.66 -5.45
N ASP A 207 15.17 6.72 -6.04
CA ASP A 207 14.87 7.95 -5.31
C ASP A 207 13.83 7.69 -4.22
N PHE A 208 12.86 6.82 -4.51
CA PHE A 208 11.86 6.33 -3.57
C PHE A 208 11.51 4.86 -3.80
N VAL A 209 11.24 4.16 -2.69
CA VAL A 209 10.52 2.88 -2.69
C VAL A 209 9.10 3.15 -2.25
N LEU A 210 8.17 3.09 -3.20
CA LEU A 210 6.77 3.42 -2.99
C LEU A 210 5.96 2.16 -2.67
N PHE A 211 5.46 2.05 -1.44
CA PHE A 211 4.58 0.96 -1.08
C PHE A 211 3.18 1.18 -1.67
N SER A 212 2.75 0.25 -2.52
CA SER A 212 1.40 0.27 -3.12
C SER A 212 0.35 -0.22 -2.11
N GLY A 213 -0.83 0.41 -2.13
CA GLY A 213 -1.94 0.15 -1.20
C GLY A 213 -2.16 1.30 -0.22
N ALA A 214 -2.92 1.06 0.84
CA ALA A 214 -3.04 1.99 1.97
C ALA A 214 -1.68 2.21 2.67
N ASP A 215 -1.53 3.33 3.38
CA ASP A 215 -0.26 3.74 3.98
C ASP A 215 0.24 2.70 4.99
N ARG A 216 1.31 1.99 4.62
CA ARG A 216 1.86 0.86 5.38
C ARG A 216 2.37 1.24 6.77
N ARG A 217 2.62 2.52 7.06
CA ARG A 217 2.98 2.96 8.41
C ARG A 217 1.85 2.73 9.41
N TYR A 218 0.61 2.82 8.95
CA TYR A 218 -0.60 2.62 9.76
C TYR A 218 -1.26 1.26 9.47
N HIS A 219 -1.34 0.90 8.19
CA HIS A 219 -2.03 -0.30 7.69
C HIS A 219 -1.13 -1.54 7.63
N GLY A 220 0.15 -1.44 7.94
CA GLY A 220 1.04 -2.59 7.99
C GLY A 220 0.59 -3.60 9.04
N ALA A 221 0.54 -4.88 8.67
CA ALA A 221 0.41 -5.95 9.65
C ALA A 221 1.66 -6.05 10.56
N GLN A 222 2.78 -5.50 10.08
CA GLN A 222 4.08 -5.43 10.75
C GLN A 222 4.87 -4.21 10.21
N ALA A 223 5.78 -3.65 11.02
CA ALA A 223 6.65 -2.55 10.62
C ALA A 223 7.83 -2.97 9.71
N TRP A 224 8.07 -4.28 9.55
CA TRP A 224 9.30 -4.81 8.95
C TRP A 224 9.54 -4.38 7.51
N ASP A 225 8.52 -4.31 6.66
CA ASP A 225 8.69 -3.86 5.27
C ASP A 225 9.32 -2.46 5.20
N VAL A 226 8.85 -1.55 6.07
CA VAL A 226 9.35 -0.18 6.15
C VAL A 226 10.76 -0.19 6.73
N LEU A 227 10.96 -0.85 7.87
CA LEU A 227 12.26 -0.93 8.54
C LEU A 227 13.35 -1.53 7.64
N GLU A 228 13.06 -2.64 6.95
CA GLU A 228 14.00 -3.29 6.04
C GLU A 228 14.39 -2.37 4.88
N THR A 229 13.41 -1.66 4.31
CA THR A 229 13.66 -0.69 3.25
C THR A 229 14.58 0.42 3.74
N GLU A 230 14.29 0.98 4.91
CA GLU A 230 15.08 2.07 5.51
C GLU A 230 16.49 1.64 5.88
N ARG A 231 16.64 0.48 6.53
CA ARG A 231 17.93 -0.08 6.93
C ARG A 231 18.82 -0.40 5.73
N ALA A 232 18.22 -0.73 4.59
CA ALA A 232 18.93 -0.96 3.34
C ALA A 232 19.17 0.33 2.52
N GLY A 233 19.02 1.51 3.14
CA GLY A 233 19.28 2.82 2.52
C GLY A 233 18.18 3.30 1.57
N GLY A 234 17.04 2.62 1.53
CA GLY A 234 15.88 3.04 0.76
C GLY A 234 15.15 4.21 1.42
N ARG A 235 14.40 4.94 0.59
CA ARG A 235 13.48 5.99 1.05
C ARG A 235 12.06 5.49 0.90
N ALA A 236 11.51 4.89 1.97
CA ALA A 236 10.14 4.40 1.96
C ALA A 236 9.15 5.57 1.83
N ALA A 237 8.21 5.41 0.90
CA ALA A 237 7.09 6.31 0.69
C ALA A 237 5.81 5.49 0.44
N PHE A 238 4.66 6.14 0.47
CA PHE A 238 3.35 5.50 0.49
C PHE A 238 2.39 6.21 -0.45
N VAL A 239 1.31 5.54 -0.86
CA VAL A 239 0.17 6.23 -1.46
C VAL A 239 -0.70 6.75 -0.31
N PRO A 240 -1.21 8.00 -0.36
CA PRO A 240 -2.11 8.48 0.68
C PRO A 240 -3.35 7.58 0.78
N THR A 241 -3.68 7.09 1.98
CA THR A 241 -4.78 6.15 2.21
C THR A 241 -6.11 6.63 1.62
N ARG A 242 -6.40 7.93 1.68
CA ARG A 242 -7.61 8.50 1.07
C ARG A 242 -7.73 8.21 -0.44
N VAL A 243 -6.61 8.21 -1.16
CA VAL A 243 -6.55 7.93 -2.61
C VAL A 243 -6.80 6.44 -2.86
N PHE A 244 -6.26 5.58 -2.00
CA PHE A 244 -6.52 4.15 -2.04
C PHE A 244 -7.98 3.80 -1.75
N VAL A 245 -8.53 4.32 -0.64
CA VAL A 245 -9.92 4.10 -0.20
C VAL A 245 -10.92 4.58 -1.24
N GLU A 246 -10.70 5.76 -1.83
CA GLU A 246 -11.53 6.28 -2.92
C GLU A 246 -11.60 5.30 -4.09
N LEU A 247 -10.45 4.79 -4.53
CA LEU A 247 -10.39 3.85 -5.65
C LEU A 247 -11.01 2.49 -5.29
N VAL A 248 -10.79 2.00 -4.07
CA VAL A 248 -11.44 0.78 -3.57
C VAL A 248 -12.96 0.92 -3.61
N LYS A 249 -13.50 2.07 -3.18
CA LYS A 249 -14.94 2.34 -3.19
C LYS A 249 -15.51 2.46 -4.59
N ALA A 250 -14.74 2.99 -5.53
CA ALA A 250 -15.13 3.12 -6.93
C ALA A 250 -15.17 1.76 -7.65
N LEU A 251 -14.25 0.86 -7.31
CA LEU A 251 -14.16 -0.48 -7.93
C LEU A 251 -14.91 -1.57 -7.16
N ASP A 252 -15.31 -1.30 -5.92
CA ASP A 252 -15.80 -2.28 -4.93
C ASP A 252 -14.85 -3.50 -4.76
N ARG A 253 -13.54 -3.25 -4.98
CA ARG A 253 -12.45 -4.24 -5.08
C ARG A 253 -11.11 -3.60 -4.73
N MET A 254 -10.11 -4.43 -4.41
CA MET A 254 -8.73 -3.97 -4.22
C MET A 254 -8.10 -3.60 -5.58
N PRO A 255 -7.63 -2.36 -5.79
CA PRO A 255 -7.01 -1.96 -7.06
C PRO A 255 -5.61 -2.56 -7.22
N SER A 256 -5.19 -2.74 -8.47
CA SER A 256 -3.79 -2.97 -8.80
C SER A 256 -2.93 -1.76 -8.45
N ALA A 257 -1.64 -2.00 -8.17
CA ALA A 257 -0.69 -0.94 -7.88
C ALA A 257 -0.57 0.06 -9.04
N GLY A 258 -0.62 -0.44 -10.27
CA GLY A 258 -0.56 0.38 -11.48
C GLY A 258 -1.73 1.36 -11.57
N LEU A 259 -2.96 0.85 -11.45
CA LEU A 259 -4.15 1.71 -11.50
C LEU A 259 -4.18 2.71 -10.35
N LEU A 260 -3.78 2.30 -9.14
CA LEU A 260 -3.70 3.18 -7.98
C LEU A 260 -2.77 4.39 -8.22
N ILE A 261 -1.58 4.16 -8.78
CA ILE A 261 -0.64 5.25 -9.07
C ILE A 261 -1.17 6.15 -10.19
N LEU A 262 -1.73 5.58 -11.27
CA LEU A 262 -2.33 6.38 -12.35
C LEU A 262 -3.50 7.24 -11.83
N HIS A 263 -4.35 6.68 -10.98
CA HIS A 263 -5.42 7.41 -10.31
C HIS A 263 -4.87 8.54 -9.44
N TRP A 264 -3.82 8.29 -8.65
CA TRP A 264 -3.17 9.33 -7.84
C TRP A 264 -2.61 10.46 -8.71
N LEU A 265 -1.90 10.13 -9.78
CA LEU A 265 -1.34 11.10 -10.73
C LEU A 265 -2.44 11.93 -11.40
N ARG A 266 -3.55 11.29 -11.81
CA ARG A 266 -4.73 11.97 -12.36
C ARG A 266 -5.33 12.98 -11.38
N LYS A 267 -5.35 12.66 -10.08
CA LYS A 267 -5.87 13.57 -9.04
C LYS A 267 -4.97 14.79 -8.82
N ILE A 268 -3.66 14.64 -8.90
CA ILE A 268 -2.72 15.73 -8.59
C ILE A 268 -2.33 16.55 -9.85
N ARG A 269 -2.41 15.95 -11.05
CA ARG A 269 -2.05 16.62 -12.33
C ARG A 269 -3.22 16.88 -13.27
N GLY A 270 -4.43 16.39 -12.98
CA GLY A 270 -5.51 16.40 -13.96
C GLY A 270 -5.26 15.36 -15.07
N PRO A 271 -5.88 15.51 -16.26
CA PRO A 271 -5.77 14.54 -17.36
C PRO A 271 -4.32 14.15 -17.66
N LEU A 272 -4.02 12.86 -17.77
CA LEU A 272 -2.65 12.35 -17.77
C LEU A 272 -1.78 12.96 -18.89
N ALA A 273 -2.28 12.99 -20.12
CA ALA A 273 -1.56 13.55 -21.27
C ALA A 273 -1.22 15.04 -21.07
N ALA A 274 -2.21 15.85 -20.67
CA ALA A 274 -1.98 17.27 -20.36
C ALA A 274 -1.10 17.47 -19.11
N GLY A 275 -1.07 16.48 -18.22
CA GLY A 275 -0.25 16.40 -17.01
C GLY A 275 1.19 15.93 -17.24
N GLY A 276 1.61 15.64 -18.48
CA GLY A 276 2.94 15.12 -18.77
C GLY A 276 3.17 13.72 -18.20
N VAL A 277 2.11 12.90 -18.16
CA VAL A 277 2.16 11.50 -17.71
C VAL A 277 1.86 10.57 -18.86
N SER A 278 2.82 9.71 -19.16
CA SER A 278 2.71 8.61 -20.12
C SER A 278 2.61 7.29 -19.37
N TYR A 279 1.94 6.30 -19.96
CA TYR A 279 1.81 4.98 -19.36
C TYR A 279 2.04 3.88 -20.41
N TYR A 280 2.73 2.83 -19.99
CA TYR A 280 3.18 1.73 -20.84
C TYR A 280 2.88 0.40 -20.15
N GLY A 281 2.57 -0.65 -20.91
CA GLY A 281 2.29 -1.97 -20.32
C GLY A 281 1.00 -2.02 -19.48
N PHE A 282 -0.07 -1.35 -19.92
CA PHE A 282 -1.41 -1.38 -19.30
C PHE A 282 -2.47 -1.81 -20.33
N LYS A 283 -2.66 -3.12 -20.50
CA LYS A 283 -3.84 -3.67 -21.19
C LYS A 283 -4.95 -4.08 -20.22
N LEU A 284 -4.57 -4.51 -19.01
CA LEU A 284 -5.42 -4.93 -17.88
C LEU A 284 -6.25 -6.18 -18.17
N THR A 285 -6.85 -6.31 -19.36
CA THR A 285 -7.66 -7.46 -19.78
C THR A 285 -6.85 -8.69 -20.20
N ASP A 286 -5.56 -8.53 -20.50
CA ASP A 286 -4.62 -9.61 -20.84
C ASP A 286 -4.26 -10.51 -19.65
N GLN A 287 -4.72 -10.17 -18.46
CA GLN A 287 -4.53 -10.98 -17.26
C GLN A 287 -5.63 -12.06 -17.12
N ASN A 288 -6.75 -11.92 -17.83
CA ASN A 288 -7.93 -12.80 -17.73
C ASN A 288 -7.79 -14.07 -18.58
N ASP A 289 -7.01 -14.03 -19.65
CA ASP A 289 -6.88 -15.13 -20.63
C ASP A 289 -5.78 -16.16 -20.26
N GLY A 290 -5.06 -15.93 -19.15
CA GLY A 290 -3.99 -16.82 -18.68
C GLY A 290 -2.71 -16.78 -19.54
N THR A 291 -2.64 -15.89 -20.53
CA THR A 291 -1.41 -15.61 -21.28
C THR A 291 -0.47 -14.71 -20.45
N ASN A 292 0.80 -14.61 -20.84
CA ASN A 292 1.90 -14.03 -20.05
C ASN A 292 1.51 -12.79 -19.21
N ARG A 293 1.36 -12.97 -17.88
CA ARG A 293 1.07 -11.88 -16.93
C ARG A 293 2.09 -10.75 -16.94
N HIS A 294 3.33 -11.13 -17.21
CA HIS A 294 4.49 -10.28 -17.12
C HIS A 294 5.33 -10.50 -18.37
N TYR A 295 5.86 -9.42 -18.95
CA TYR A 295 6.72 -9.49 -20.12
C TYR A 295 7.99 -10.35 -19.93
N PHE A 296 8.38 -10.62 -18.67
CA PHE A 296 9.60 -11.32 -18.29
C PHE A 296 9.38 -12.72 -17.68
N ALA A 297 8.13 -13.20 -17.59
CA ALA A 297 7.82 -14.49 -16.97
C ALA A 297 7.11 -15.43 -17.96
N ASN A 298 7.20 -16.74 -17.68
CA ASN A 298 6.41 -17.74 -18.38
C ASN A 298 4.92 -17.61 -18.02
N PRO A 299 3.99 -18.06 -18.90
CA PRO A 299 2.57 -17.85 -18.70
C PRO A 299 2.11 -18.54 -17.43
N THR A 300 1.51 -17.79 -16.51
CA THR A 300 0.80 -18.35 -15.35
C THR A 300 -0.51 -17.61 -15.18
N PRO A 301 -1.65 -18.27 -14.91
CA PRO A 301 -2.94 -17.60 -14.81
C PRO A 301 -3.03 -16.63 -13.62
N ALA A 302 -3.66 -15.46 -13.80
CA ALA A 302 -3.95 -14.49 -12.72
C ALA A 302 -4.74 -15.12 -11.57
N LYS A 303 -4.20 -15.11 -10.34
CA LYS A 303 -4.95 -15.40 -9.11
C LYS A 303 -5.84 -14.19 -8.79
N GLY A 304 -7.15 -14.41 -8.74
CA GLY A 304 -8.23 -13.41 -8.79
C GLY A 304 -8.36 -12.44 -7.61
N ARG A 305 -7.32 -11.67 -7.30
CA ARG A 305 -7.37 -10.58 -6.31
C ARG A 305 -7.97 -9.29 -6.88
N HIS A 306 -7.82 -9.06 -8.17
CA HIS A 306 -8.26 -7.86 -8.88
C HIS A 306 -9.45 -8.16 -9.79
N ASP A 307 -10.19 -7.12 -10.11
CA ASP A 307 -11.27 -7.15 -11.10
C ASP A 307 -10.80 -6.39 -12.33
N TRP A 308 -10.06 -7.10 -13.18
CA TRP A 308 -9.32 -6.51 -14.28
C TRP A 308 -10.22 -5.79 -15.30
N ASP A 309 -11.45 -6.28 -15.49
CA ASP A 309 -12.43 -5.66 -16.37
C ASP A 309 -12.94 -4.33 -15.77
N ALA A 310 -13.24 -4.31 -14.47
CA ALA A 310 -13.60 -3.07 -13.77
C ALA A 310 -12.44 -2.06 -13.77
N GLU A 311 -11.20 -2.51 -13.59
CA GLU A 311 -10.01 -1.66 -13.66
C GLU A 311 -9.80 -1.09 -15.08
N ALA A 312 -9.98 -1.91 -16.12
CA ALA A 312 -9.88 -1.46 -17.51
C ALA A 312 -10.94 -0.40 -17.84
N ALA A 313 -12.19 -0.63 -17.42
CA ALA A 313 -13.28 0.32 -17.60
C ALA A 313 -13.01 1.65 -16.86
N TYR A 314 -12.53 1.57 -15.61
CA TYR A 314 -12.17 2.75 -14.82
C TYR A 314 -11.01 3.53 -15.43
N LEU A 315 -9.97 2.84 -15.92
CA LEU A 315 -8.86 3.46 -16.63
C LEU A 315 -9.38 4.24 -17.85
N ALA A 316 -10.18 3.59 -18.69
CA ALA A 316 -10.69 4.21 -19.91
C ALA A 316 -11.61 5.41 -19.67
N THR A 317 -12.48 5.34 -18.66
CA THR A 317 -13.56 6.33 -18.49
C THR A 317 -13.25 7.44 -17.50
N VAL A 318 -12.44 7.18 -16.47
CA VAL A 318 -12.19 8.13 -15.38
C VAL A 318 -10.76 8.68 -15.40
N ILE A 319 -9.79 7.81 -15.69
CA ILE A 319 -8.37 8.24 -15.70
C ILE A 319 -8.01 8.89 -17.04
N LEU A 320 -8.43 8.28 -18.16
CA LEU A 320 -8.13 8.75 -19.51
C LEU A 320 -9.21 9.68 -20.08
N GLY A 321 -10.44 9.61 -19.57
CA GLY A 321 -11.50 10.60 -19.82
C GLY A 321 -11.24 11.94 -19.14
#